data_AF-A0A938ZAR7-F1
#
_entry.id   AF-A0A938ZAR7-F1
#
_cell.length_a   1.000
_cell.length_b   1.000
_cell.length_c   1.000
_cell.angle_alpha   90.00
_cell.angle_beta   90.00
_cell.angle_gamma   90.00
#
_symmetry.space_group_name_H-M   'P 1'
#
loop_
_entity.id
_entity.type
_entity.pdbx_description
1 polymer ?
#
loop_
_entity_poly.entity_id
_entity_poly.type
_entity_poly.pdbx_seq_one_letter_code
_entity_poly.pdbx_strand_id
1 'polypeptide(L)'
;MKLAVISDLHGNYYALSEVMEFLRRQQIDGIIGLGDFVTDGPFPQRMMGVLREMQEEFPCYLVRGNREEYLLENLWQPQNWKAGSSTSGLLDYTFRNLTEQDLKFFEQLPTDGVLIGKLDEAGKLVPVFVPQEEVTPDTCRESLFPALRLCHGAPGEIRGNFGLHPELLLSHLENLDASILLGGHSHKQEQKEYAGKTYLNPGSLGLALDDVGGHAHFAILTLENSTWQIECFQIPYDLEGYLAEFDRAELETHGSVLARSLKRTLTCGINYFYLTVKRVRELADALALTDLDEELWEKAERELK
;
A
#
# COMPACT_ATOMS: atom_id res chain seq x y z
N MET A 1 -0.16 24.56 0.71
CA MET A 1 -0.88 23.32 0.37
C MET A 1 -0.27 22.19 1.17
N LYS A 2 -1.07 21.30 1.74
CA LYS A 2 -0.62 20.22 2.60
C LYS A 2 -1.32 18.91 2.22
N LEU A 3 -0.58 17.89 1.80
CA LEU A 3 -1.14 16.62 1.33
C LEU A 3 -0.64 15.47 2.21
N ALA A 4 -1.54 14.61 2.68
CA ALA A 4 -1.13 13.36 3.32
C ALA A 4 -0.76 12.32 2.25
N VAL A 5 0.20 11.45 2.54
CA VAL A 5 0.61 10.33 1.68
C VAL A 5 0.52 9.05 2.51
N ILE A 6 -0.36 8.15 2.08
CA ILE A 6 -0.61 6.86 2.72
C ILE A 6 -0.40 5.72 1.71
N SER A 7 0.00 4.56 2.20
CA SER A 7 0.24 3.35 1.39
C SER A 7 0.05 2.09 2.22
N ASP A 8 -0.20 0.96 1.56
CA ASP A 8 -0.14 -0.39 2.16
C ASP A 8 -1.04 -0.49 3.41
N LEU A 9 -2.34 -0.26 3.25
CA LEU A 9 -3.32 -0.25 4.34
C LEU A 9 -3.72 -1.67 4.75
N HIS A 10 -3.64 -2.66 3.86
CA HIS A 10 -3.87 -4.09 4.14
C HIS A 10 -5.09 -4.39 5.01
N GLY A 11 -6.23 -3.75 4.74
CA GLY A 11 -7.46 -4.01 5.50
C GLY A 11 -7.42 -3.54 6.96
N ASN A 12 -6.43 -2.73 7.36
CA ASN A 12 -6.27 -2.25 8.72
C ASN A 12 -7.07 -0.97 8.96
N TYR A 13 -8.39 -1.16 9.12
CA TYR A 13 -9.32 -0.08 9.37
C TYR A 13 -9.13 0.58 10.76
N TYR A 14 -8.48 -0.10 11.71
CA TYR A 14 -8.08 0.49 13.00
C TYR A 14 -7.01 1.56 12.79
N ALA A 15 -5.95 1.21 12.07
CA ALA A 15 -4.88 2.13 11.71
C ALA A 15 -5.41 3.32 10.88
N LEU A 16 -6.26 3.05 9.86
CA LEU A 16 -6.78 4.13 9.02
C LEU A 16 -7.67 5.09 9.83
N SER A 17 -8.52 4.56 10.72
CA SER A 17 -9.38 5.40 11.57
C SER A 17 -8.55 6.32 12.48
N GLU A 18 -7.48 5.80 13.09
CA GLU A 18 -6.60 6.59 13.95
C GLU A 18 -5.83 7.66 13.16
N VAL A 19 -5.33 7.31 11.97
CA VAL A 19 -4.68 8.27 11.06
C VAL A 19 -5.67 9.34 10.61
N MET A 20 -6.93 9.01 10.33
CA MET A 20 -7.96 9.99 9.97
C MET A 20 -8.23 10.98 11.11
N GLU A 21 -8.34 10.52 12.35
CA GLU A 21 -8.45 11.40 13.53
C GLU A 21 -7.25 12.35 13.67
N PHE A 22 -6.05 11.86 13.37
CA PHE A 22 -4.86 12.68 13.32
C PHE A 22 -4.94 13.71 12.19
N LEU A 23 -5.24 13.29 10.96
CA LEU A 23 -5.24 14.13 9.75
C LEU A 23 -6.29 15.26 9.80
N ARG A 24 -7.45 15.02 10.43
CA ARG A 24 -8.48 16.06 10.68
C ARG A 24 -7.92 17.28 11.43
N ARG A 25 -6.89 17.09 12.25
CA ARG A 25 -6.23 18.16 13.04
C ARG A 25 -5.11 18.85 12.28
N GLN A 26 -4.68 18.29 11.14
CA GLN A 26 -3.51 18.75 10.40
C GLN A 26 -3.81 19.80 9.34
N GLN A 27 -5.08 20.13 9.10
CA GLN A 27 -5.51 21.06 8.04
C GLN A 27 -4.95 20.68 6.66
N ILE A 28 -5.06 19.40 6.29
CA ILE A 28 -4.65 18.92 4.98
C ILE A 28 -5.65 19.34 3.90
N ASP A 29 -5.16 19.50 2.67
CA ASP A 29 -5.92 19.83 1.46
C ASP A 29 -6.36 18.57 0.68
N GLY A 30 -5.77 17.40 0.98
CA GLY A 30 -6.07 16.15 0.31
C GLY A 30 -5.17 14.99 0.72
N ILE A 31 -5.49 13.79 0.23
CA ILE A 31 -4.81 12.53 0.54
C ILE A 31 -4.35 11.87 -0.76
N ILE A 32 -3.09 11.47 -0.80
CA ILE A 32 -2.50 10.61 -1.83
C ILE A 32 -2.47 9.19 -1.28
N GLY A 33 -3.06 8.23 -2.00
CA GLY A 33 -3.06 6.81 -1.65
C GLY A 33 -2.30 5.98 -2.68
N LEU A 34 -1.33 5.21 -2.24
CA LEU A 34 -0.40 4.48 -3.11
C LEU A 34 -0.71 2.98 -3.27
N GLY A 35 -1.93 2.55 -2.95
CA GLY A 35 -2.41 1.18 -3.19
C GLY A 35 -2.31 0.24 -1.99
N ASP A 36 -2.71 -1.02 -2.23
CA ASP A 36 -2.81 -2.10 -1.25
C ASP A 36 -3.77 -1.76 -0.10
N PHE A 37 -5.01 -1.46 -0.45
CA PHE A 37 -5.98 -0.87 0.47
C PHE A 37 -6.66 -1.90 1.38
N VAL A 38 -7.01 -3.07 0.86
CA VAL A 38 -8.12 -3.85 1.43
C VAL A 38 -7.81 -5.31 1.80
N THR A 39 -6.73 -5.90 1.28
CA THR A 39 -6.46 -7.34 1.47
C THR A 39 -5.85 -7.66 2.83
N ASP A 40 -5.79 -8.94 3.16
CA ASP A 40 -5.04 -9.52 4.28
C ASP A 40 -5.65 -9.27 5.69
N GLY A 41 -6.32 -8.13 5.92
CA GLY A 41 -7.01 -7.79 7.17
C GLY A 41 -8.44 -8.33 7.31
N PRO A 42 -9.01 -8.29 8.54
CA PRO A 42 -10.37 -8.78 8.82
C PRO A 42 -11.43 -7.77 8.39
N PHE A 43 -12.62 -8.27 8.04
CA PHE A 43 -13.78 -7.46 7.65
C PHE A 43 -13.50 -6.41 6.54
N PRO A 44 -13.13 -6.83 5.31
CA PRO A 44 -12.90 -5.95 4.15
C PRO A 44 -13.99 -4.89 3.94
N GLN A 45 -15.26 -5.25 4.19
CA GLN A 45 -16.40 -4.34 4.12
C GLN A 45 -16.32 -3.15 5.09
N ARG A 46 -15.71 -3.33 6.27
CA ARG A 46 -15.45 -2.23 7.21
C ARG A 46 -14.33 -1.35 6.69
N MET A 47 -13.25 -1.95 6.16
CA MET A 47 -12.17 -1.20 5.52
C MET A 47 -12.70 -0.33 4.37
N MET A 48 -13.55 -0.89 3.50
CA MET A 48 -14.20 -0.13 2.44
C MET A 48 -15.11 0.98 2.97
N GLY A 49 -15.74 0.79 4.13
CA GLY A 49 -16.48 1.84 4.83
C GLY A 49 -15.60 3.02 5.21
N VAL A 50 -14.50 2.77 5.92
CA VAL A 50 -13.55 3.82 6.34
C VAL A 50 -12.86 4.48 5.13
N LEU A 51 -12.58 3.72 4.07
CA LEU A 51 -12.03 4.27 2.83
C LEU A 51 -13.01 5.23 2.14
N ARG A 52 -14.32 4.90 2.13
CA ARG A 52 -15.35 5.81 1.61
C ARG A 52 -15.49 7.06 2.47
N GLU A 53 -15.51 6.94 3.80
CA GLU A 53 -15.52 8.08 4.71
C GLU A 53 -14.32 9.02 4.45
N MET A 54 -13.13 8.46 4.22
CA MET A 54 -11.95 9.23 3.84
C MET A 54 -12.15 10.02 2.53
N GLN A 55 -12.76 9.41 1.51
CA GLN A 55 -13.04 10.06 0.23
C GLN A 55 -14.17 11.10 0.30
N GLU A 56 -15.12 10.92 1.24
CA GLU A 56 -16.18 11.91 1.50
C GLU A 56 -15.64 13.15 2.23
N GLU A 57 -14.64 12.97 3.09
CA GLU A 57 -14.04 14.05 3.88
C GLU A 57 -12.94 14.82 3.13
N PHE A 58 -12.12 14.13 2.32
CA PHE A 58 -10.96 14.72 1.66
C PHE A 58 -10.90 14.38 0.17
N PRO A 59 -10.44 15.31 -0.69
CA PRO A 59 -9.99 14.98 -2.03
C PRO A 59 -8.93 13.89 -1.98
N CYS A 60 -9.14 12.81 -2.73
CA CYS A 60 -8.25 11.65 -2.73
C CYS A 60 -7.68 11.41 -4.13
N TYR A 61 -6.37 11.16 -4.20
CA TYR A 61 -5.63 10.86 -5.41
C TYR A 61 -5.02 9.47 -5.25
N LEU A 62 -5.72 8.46 -5.76
CA LEU A 62 -5.46 7.07 -5.45
C LEU A 62 -4.91 6.34 -6.68
N VAL A 63 -3.85 5.57 -6.49
CA VAL A 63 -3.40 4.55 -7.44
C VAL A 63 -3.62 3.17 -6.83
N ARG A 64 -3.83 2.15 -7.67
CA ARG A 64 -3.97 0.76 -7.21
C ARG A 64 -2.60 0.14 -6.89
N GLY A 65 -2.59 -0.78 -5.92
CA GLY A 65 -1.44 -1.61 -5.59
C GLY A 65 -1.53 -3.01 -6.20
N ASN A 66 -0.51 -3.83 -5.97
CA ASN A 66 -0.49 -5.18 -6.53
C ASN A 66 -1.57 -6.09 -5.91
N ARG A 67 -2.08 -5.76 -4.73
CA ARG A 67 -3.15 -6.51 -4.08
C ARG A 67 -4.49 -6.31 -4.77
N GLU A 68 -4.79 -5.08 -5.20
CA GLU A 68 -5.95 -4.81 -6.05
C GLU A 68 -5.83 -5.57 -7.38
N GLU A 69 -4.65 -5.60 -8.00
CA GLU A 69 -4.43 -6.39 -9.23
C GLU A 69 -4.72 -7.88 -9.02
N TYR A 70 -4.31 -8.49 -7.90
CA TYR A 70 -4.66 -9.90 -7.63
C TYR A 70 -6.18 -10.12 -7.59
N LEU A 71 -6.94 -9.21 -6.96
CA LEU A 71 -8.40 -9.31 -6.87
C LEU A 71 -9.04 -9.19 -8.26
N LEU A 72 -8.58 -8.23 -9.07
CA LEU A 72 -9.08 -7.99 -10.43
C LEU A 72 -8.70 -9.13 -11.38
N GLU A 73 -7.46 -9.62 -11.33
CA GLU A 73 -7.00 -10.81 -12.06
C GLU A 73 -7.90 -12.01 -11.74
N ASN A 74 -8.26 -12.23 -10.46
CA ASN A 74 -9.17 -13.30 -10.08
C ASN A 74 -10.62 -13.08 -10.53
N LEU A 75 -11.07 -11.82 -10.63
CA LEU A 75 -12.38 -11.48 -11.19
C LEU A 75 -12.45 -11.81 -12.69
N TRP A 76 -11.42 -11.43 -13.46
CA TRP A 76 -11.37 -11.64 -14.90
C TRP A 76 -11.03 -13.09 -15.27
N GLN A 77 -10.14 -13.71 -14.51
CA GLN A 77 -9.67 -15.08 -14.69
C GLN A 77 -9.57 -15.79 -13.32
N PRO A 78 -10.59 -16.58 -12.94
CA PRO A 78 -10.62 -17.26 -11.64
C PRO A 78 -9.36 -18.09 -11.37
N GLN A 79 -8.69 -17.82 -10.25
CA GLN A 79 -7.41 -18.41 -9.84
C GLN A 79 -7.57 -19.65 -8.93
N ASN A 80 -8.81 -20.13 -8.73
CA ASN A 80 -9.14 -21.24 -7.84
C ASN A 80 -8.66 -21.06 -6.39
N TRP A 81 -8.70 -19.84 -5.87
CA TRP A 81 -8.37 -19.56 -4.47
C TRP A 81 -9.33 -20.28 -3.51
N LYS A 82 -8.81 -20.67 -2.33
CA LYS A 82 -9.55 -21.46 -1.35
C LYS A 82 -9.18 -21.07 0.07
N ALA A 83 -10.19 -21.00 0.94
CA ALA A 83 -9.99 -21.01 2.38
C ALA A 83 -9.13 -22.22 2.82
N GLY A 84 -8.31 -22.01 3.84
CA GLY A 84 -7.33 -22.95 4.35
C GLY A 84 -6.00 -22.96 3.57
N SER A 85 -5.90 -22.24 2.45
CA SER A 85 -4.66 -22.13 1.68
C SER A 85 -3.76 -21.04 2.25
N SER A 86 -2.52 -21.39 2.60
CA SER A 86 -1.51 -20.40 2.98
C SER A 86 -1.23 -19.43 1.84
N THR A 87 -1.23 -19.89 0.58
CA THR A 87 -0.91 -19.05 -0.59
C THR A 87 -2.02 -18.05 -0.94
N SER A 88 -3.30 -18.44 -0.78
CA SER A 88 -4.42 -17.68 -1.37
C SER A 88 -5.59 -17.42 -0.43
N GLY A 89 -5.60 -18.00 0.77
CA GLY A 89 -6.77 -18.02 1.63
C GLY A 89 -7.20 -16.65 2.16
N LEU A 90 -6.26 -15.75 2.45
CA LEU A 90 -6.57 -14.36 2.82
C LEU A 90 -7.13 -13.55 1.64
N LEU A 91 -6.63 -13.81 0.43
CA LEU A 91 -7.13 -13.20 -0.80
C LEU A 91 -8.54 -13.71 -1.13
N ASP A 92 -8.79 -15.02 -0.98
CA ASP A 92 -10.12 -15.65 -1.12
C ASP A 92 -11.11 -15.04 -0.12
N TYR A 93 -10.72 -14.94 1.15
CA TYR A 93 -11.52 -14.32 2.19
C TYR A 93 -11.87 -12.87 1.83
N THR A 94 -10.87 -12.09 1.40
CA THR A 94 -11.09 -10.70 1.00
C THR A 94 -12.07 -10.62 -0.17
N PHE A 95 -11.76 -11.33 -1.26
CA PHE A 95 -12.54 -11.32 -2.49
C PHE A 95 -14.01 -11.67 -2.27
N ARG A 96 -14.30 -12.69 -1.44
CA ARG A 96 -15.68 -13.12 -1.15
C ARG A 96 -16.48 -12.14 -0.29
N ASN A 97 -15.81 -11.26 0.45
CA ASN A 97 -16.45 -10.26 1.30
C ASN A 97 -16.58 -8.88 0.64
N LEU A 98 -16.01 -8.71 -0.56
CA LEU A 98 -16.17 -7.50 -1.36
C LEU A 98 -17.40 -7.60 -2.27
N THR A 99 -18.02 -6.46 -2.52
CA THR A 99 -19.12 -6.33 -3.48
C THR A 99 -18.58 -6.08 -4.89
N GLU A 100 -19.43 -6.27 -5.91
CA GLU A 100 -19.10 -5.85 -7.28
C GLU A 100 -18.78 -4.35 -7.37
N GLN A 101 -19.39 -3.52 -6.52
CA GLN A 101 -19.11 -2.09 -6.51
C GLN A 101 -17.72 -1.79 -5.97
N ASP A 102 -17.28 -2.51 -4.93
CA ASP A 102 -15.92 -2.36 -4.40
C ASP A 102 -14.87 -2.79 -5.45
N LEU A 103 -15.12 -3.89 -6.18
CA LEU A 103 -14.22 -4.34 -7.25
C LEU A 103 -14.19 -3.36 -8.45
N LYS A 104 -15.34 -2.83 -8.86
CA LYS A 104 -15.42 -1.79 -9.90
C LYS A 104 -14.69 -0.51 -9.50
N PHE A 105 -14.73 -0.15 -8.21
CA PHE A 105 -13.96 0.98 -7.70
C PHE A 105 -12.46 0.75 -7.91
N PHE A 106 -11.91 -0.42 -7.56
CA PHE A 106 -10.50 -0.72 -7.80
C PHE A 106 -10.13 -0.80 -9.27
N GLU A 107 -11.00 -1.34 -10.12
CA GLU A 107 -10.80 -1.41 -11.58
C GLU A 107 -10.63 -0.02 -12.21
N GLN A 108 -11.30 0.99 -11.66
CA GLN A 108 -11.23 2.38 -12.13
C GLN A 108 -9.98 3.14 -11.65
N LEU A 109 -9.25 2.63 -10.66
CA LEU A 109 -8.06 3.29 -10.18
C LEU A 109 -6.92 3.16 -11.21
N PRO A 110 -6.15 4.22 -11.48
CA PRO A 110 -4.94 4.14 -12.29
C PRO A 110 -3.84 3.36 -11.56
N THR A 111 -2.89 2.77 -12.29
CA THR A 111 -1.72 2.08 -11.70
C THR A 111 -0.63 3.05 -11.26
N ASP A 112 -0.51 4.15 -11.98
CA ASP A 112 0.46 5.21 -11.77
C ASP A 112 0.03 6.49 -12.49
N GLY A 113 0.67 7.60 -12.16
CA GLY A 113 0.40 8.89 -12.79
C GLY A 113 1.11 10.03 -12.08
N VAL A 114 0.74 11.26 -12.41
CA VAL A 114 1.33 12.46 -11.83
C VAL A 114 0.28 13.36 -11.20
N LEU A 115 0.63 13.93 -10.04
CA LEU A 115 -0.13 15.00 -9.42
C LEU A 115 0.50 16.33 -9.79
N ILE A 116 -0.28 17.21 -10.40
CA ILE A 116 0.14 18.54 -10.87
C ILE A 116 -0.72 19.64 -10.29
N GLY A 117 -0.18 20.86 -10.21
CA GLY A 117 -0.90 22.03 -9.73
C GLY A 117 -1.57 22.79 -10.86
N LYS A 118 -2.88 23.05 -10.73
CA LYS A 118 -3.63 23.93 -11.64
C LYS A 118 -4.41 24.98 -10.84
N LEU A 119 -4.85 26.04 -11.51
CA LEU A 119 -5.84 26.96 -10.95
C LEU A 119 -7.23 26.42 -11.28
N ASP A 120 -8.12 26.38 -10.29
CA ASP A 120 -9.55 26.17 -10.53
C ASP A 120 -10.23 27.42 -11.13
N GLU A 121 -11.54 27.34 -11.39
CA GLU A 121 -12.32 28.47 -11.94
C GLU A 121 -12.31 29.72 -11.04
N ALA A 122 -12.06 29.55 -9.74
CA ALA A 122 -11.97 30.63 -8.76
C ALA A 122 -10.53 31.18 -8.61
N GLY A 123 -9.56 30.64 -9.35
CA GLY A 123 -8.15 31.02 -9.26
C GLY A 123 -7.43 30.43 -8.04
N LYS A 124 -7.98 29.41 -7.38
CA LYS A 124 -7.32 28.69 -6.28
C LYS A 124 -6.42 27.61 -6.86
N LEU A 125 -5.19 27.50 -6.33
CA LEU A 125 -4.28 26.41 -6.65
C LEU A 125 -4.83 25.09 -6.08
N VAL A 126 -5.06 24.12 -6.96
CA VAL A 126 -5.59 22.79 -6.63
C VAL A 126 -4.73 21.68 -7.25
N PRO A 127 -4.60 20.51 -6.59
CA PRO A 127 -3.97 19.35 -7.19
C PRO A 127 -4.92 18.67 -8.19
N VAL A 128 -4.37 18.27 -9.33
CA VAL A 128 -5.04 17.51 -10.40
C VAL A 128 -4.21 16.28 -10.70
N PHE A 129 -4.83 15.11 -10.61
CA PHE A 129 -4.18 13.85 -10.95
C PHE A 129 -4.35 13.57 -12.45
N VAL A 130 -3.25 13.20 -13.11
CA VAL A 130 -3.20 12.81 -14.51
C VAL A 130 -2.72 11.35 -14.56
N PRO A 131 -3.59 10.39 -14.95
CA PRO A 131 -3.20 9.00 -15.13
C PRO A 131 -2.06 8.86 -16.13
N GLN A 132 -1.19 7.86 -15.92
CA GLN A 132 0.01 7.67 -16.73
C GLN A 132 -0.27 7.60 -18.24
N GLU A 133 -1.42 7.08 -18.65
CA GLU A 133 -1.85 6.94 -20.04
C GLU A 133 -2.12 8.31 -20.72
N GLU A 134 -2.38 9.34 -19.92
CA GLU A 134 -2.66 10.71 -20.36
C GLU A 134 -1.46 11.66 -20.19
N VAL A 135 -0.38 11.20 -19.56
CA VAL A 135 0.82 12.02 -19.33
C VAL A 135 1.54 12.29 -20.65
N THR A 136 1.85 13.57 -20.89
CA THR A 136 2.64 14.03 -22.02
C THR A 136 3.98 14.63 -21.53
N PRO A 137 4.96 14.86 -22.42
CA PRO A 137 6.24 15.48 -22.04
C PRO A 137 6.13 16.86 -21.38
N ASP A 138 5.00 17.55 -21.53
CA ASP A 138 4.77 18.89 -20.98
C ASP A 138 3.90 18.89 -19.72
N THR A 139 3.22 17.77 -19.37
CA THR A 139 2.31 17.68 -18.22
C THR A 139 2.96 18.17 -16.92
N CYS A 140 4.16 17.67 -16.59
CA CYS A 140 4.88 18.08 -15.38
C CYS A 140 5.45 19.52 -15.48
N ARG A 141 5.77 19.99 -16.69
CA ARG A 141 6.33 21.34 -16.92
C ARG A 141 5.28 22.43 -16.79
N GLU A 142 4.04 22.13 -17.16
CA GLU A 142 2.90 23.04 -17.03
C GLU A 142 2.34 23.12 -15.61
N SER A 143 2.84 22.28 -14.69
CA SER A 143 2.40 22.25 -13.30
C SER A 143 2.80 23.53 -12.54
N LEU A 144 1.86 24.10 -11.78
CA LEU A 144 2.07 25.29 -10.96
C LEU A 144 2.76 25.02 -9.61
N PHE A 145 2.94 23.75 -9.25
CA PHE A 145 3.83 23.32 -8.17
C PHE A 145 4.79 22.23 -8.69
N PRO A 146 5.90 21.92 -8.00
CA PRO A 146 6.76 20.81 -8.40
C PRO A 146 5.98 19.50 -8.42
N ALA A 147 5.77 18.91 -9.60
CA ALA A 147 4.91 17.74 -9.77
C ALA A 147 5.36 16.56 -8.88
N LEU A 148 4.42 15.70 -8.54
CA LEU A 148 4.64 14.46 -7.79
C LEU A 148 4.31 13.27 -8.69
N ARG A 149 5.19 12.28 -8.78
CA ARG A 149 4.95 11.01 -9.47
C ARG A 149 4.45 9.99 -8.46
N LEU A 150 3.33 9.33 -8.76
CA LEU A 150 2.68 8.37 -7.87
C LEU A 150 2.70 6.98 -8.52
N CYS A 151 3.16 5.98 -7.78
CA CYS A 151 3.03 4.56 -8.14
C CYS A 151 3.00 3.71 -6.86
N HIS A 152 2.58 2.45 -6.96
CA HIS A 152 2.71 1.51 -5.84
C HIS A 152 4.13 0.96 -5.71
N GLY A 153 4.59 0.14 -6.67
CA GLY A 153 5.94 -0.41 -6.70
C GLY A 153 6.95 0.54 -7.36
N ALA A 154 7.06 0.43 -8.69
CA ALA A 154 7.83 1.33 -9.54
C ALA A 154 6.97 1.84 -10.71
N PRO A 155 7.28 3.01 -11.31
CA PRO A 155 6.55 3.50 -12.48
C PRO A 155 6.56 2.48 -13.63
N GLY A 156 5.37 2.09 -14.12
CA GLY A 156 5.20 1.05 -15.13
C GLY A 156 5.44 -0.39 -14.67
N GLU A 157 5.82 -0.61 -13.40
CA GLU A 157 6.02 -1.94 -12.82
C GLU A 157 5.42 -2.00 -11.41
N ILE A 158 4.14 -2.36 -11.31
CA ILE A 158 3.39 -2.31 -10.04
C ILE A 158 3.97 -3.18 -8.93
N ARG A 159 4.66 -4.28 -9.28
CA ARG A 159 5.38 -5.17 -8.33
C ARG A 159 6.88 -4.85 -8.25
N GLY A 160 7.32 -3.75 -8.85
CA GLY A 160 8.71 -3.29 -8.81
C GLY A 160 9.13 -3.01 -7.38
N ASN A 161 10.31 -3.50 -6.99
CA ASN A 161 10.77 -3.42 -5.60
C ASN A 161 12.15 -2.78 -5.51
N PHE A 162 12.18 -1.49 -5.14
CA PHE A 162 13.42 -0.71 -5.00
C PHE A 162 14.36 -1.19 -3.89
N GLY A 163 13.86 -1.98 -2.93
CA GLY A 163 14.68 -2.59 -1.89
C GLY A 163 15.49 -3.78 -2.43
N LEU A 164 14.90 -4.56 -3.34
CA LEU A 164 15.56 -5.69 -4.01
C LEU A 164 16.39 -5.25 -5.23
N HIS A 165 15.96 -4.19 -5.91
CA HIS A 165 16.58 -3.65 -7.11
C HIS A 165 16.90 -2.16 -6.96
N PRO A 166 17.94 -1.77 -6.19
CA PRO A 166 18.31 -0.37 -6.00
C PRO A 166 18.67 0.36 -7.30
N GLU A 167 19.23 -0.35 -8.28
CA GLU A 167 19.54 0.15 -9.62
C GLU A 167 18.30 0.64 -10.38
N LEU A 168 17.15 -0.01 -10.16
CA LEU A 168 15.87 0.40 -10.73
C LEU A 168 15.48 1.78 -10.21
N LEU A 169 15.63 2.02 -8.89
CA LEU A 169 15.33 3.30 -8.27
C LEU A 169 16.19 4.43 -8.85
N LEU A 170 17.51 4.20 -8.95
CA LEU A 170 18.44 5.20 -9.48
C LEU A 170 18.09 5.58 -10.92
N SER A 171 17.78 4.59 -11.75
CA SER A 171 17.34 4.80 -13.14
C SER A 171 16.05 5.64 -13.22
N HIS A 172 15.05 5.36 -12.37
CA HIS A 172 13.83 6.15 -12.34
C HIS A 172 14.07 7.58 -11.85
N LEU A 173 14.90 7.78 -10.82
CA LEU A 173 15.20 9.12 -10.30
C LEU A 173 16.00 9.97 -11.30
N GLU A 174 16.94 9.36 -12.04
CA GLU A 174 17.71 10.07 -13.08
C GLU A 174 16.82 10.61 -14.19
N ASN A 175 15.77 9.86 -14.56
CA ASN A 175 14.86 10.18 -15.65
C ASN A 175 13.54 10.83 -15.19
N LEU A 176 13.42 11.18 -13.90
CA LEU A 176 12.17 11.66 -13.32
C LEU A 176 11.82 13.07 -13.82
N ASP A 177 10.63 13.19 -14.41
CA ASP A 177 10.04 14.45 -14.86
C ASP A 177 9.33 15.24 -13.75
N ALA A 178 9.09 14.59 -12.60
CA ALA A 178 8.56 15.14 -11.37
C ALA A 178 9.66 15.54 -10.37
N SER A 179 9.30 16.18 -9.27
CA SER A 179 10.21 16.54 -8.18
C SER A 179 10.42 15.40 -7.17
N ILE A 180 9.35 14.65 -6.90
CA ILE A 180 9.34 13.52 -5.97
C ILE A 180 8.66 12.32 -6.64
N LEU A 181 9.27 11.15 -6.51
CA LEU A 181 8.68 9.85 -6.76
C LEU A 181 8.11 9.29 -5.44
N LEU A 182 6.78 9.14 -5.38
CA LEU A 182 6.07 8.52 -4.28
C LEU A 182 5.84 7.04 -4.61
N GLY A 183 6.31 6.15 -3.73
CA GLY A 183 6.12 4.71 -3.82
C GLY A 183 5.69 4.08 -2.50
N GLY A 184 5.24 2.85 -2.55
CA GLY A 184 4.80 2.01 -1.42
C GLY A 184 5.47 0.64 -1.47
N HIS A 185 4.70 -0.44 -1.32
CA HIS A 185 5.05 -1.83 -1.63
C HIS A 185 6.11 -2.50 -0.72
N SER A 186 7.15 -1.78 -0.30
CA SER A 186 8.19 -2.31 0.59
C SER A 186 7.79 -2.27 2.06
N HIS A 187 6.76 -1.49 2.40
CA HIS A 187 6.24 -1.22 3.75
C HIS A 187 7.25 -0.54 4.70
N LYS A 188 8.39 -0.08 4.17
CA LYS A 188 9.43 0.60 4.93
C LYS A 188 9.37 2.09 4.67
N GLN A 189 9.26 2.87 5.73
CA GLN A 189 9.32 4.32 5.63
C GLN A 189 10.76 4.74 5.26
N GLU A 190 10.92 5.29 4.05
CA GLU A 190 12.24 5.55 3.46
C GLU A 190 12.22 6.85 2.65
N GLN A 191 13.31 7.61 2.74
CA GLN A 191 13.58 8.76 1.88
C GLN A 191 14.96 8.61 1.25
N LYS A 192 15.06 8.81 -0.06
CA LYS A 192 16.32 8.75 -0.81
C LYS A 192 16.40 9.91 -1.79
N GLU A 193 17.60 10.48 -1.94
CA GLU A 193 17.86 11.55 -2.90
C GLU A 193 18.89 11.10 -3.94
N TYR A 194 18.60 11.36 -5.21
CA TYR A 194 19.52 11.09 -6.32
C TYR A 194 19.21 12.02 -7.49
N ALA A 195 20.24 12.50 -8.19
CA ALA A 195 20.11 13.41 -9.33
C ALA A 195 19.24 14.66 -9.07
N GLY A 196 19.22 15.16 -7.83
CA GLY A 196 18.39 16.31 -7.43
C GLY A 196 16.89 16.01 -7.34
N LYS A 197 16.51 14.72 -7.30
CA LYS A 197 15.15 14.20 -7.14
C LYS A 197 15.03 13.44 -5.84
N THR A 198 13.81 13.37 -5.31
CA THR A 198 13.52 12.61 -4.08
C THR A 198 12.67 11.40 -4.38
N TYR A 199 12.98 10.27 -3.76
CA TYR A 199 12.06 9.16 -3.57
C TYR A 199 11.55 9.19 -2.14
N LEU A 200 10.24 9.05 -1.97
CA LEU A 200 9.58 8.90 -0.68
C LEU A 200 8.72 7.65 -0.68
N ASN A 201 9.01 6.77 0.26
CA ASN A 201 8.09 5.73 0.72
C ASN A 201 7.53 6.17 2.07
N PRO A 202 6.20 6.38 2.20
CA PRO A 202 5.62 6.81 3.47
C PRO A 202 5.65 5.71 4.54
N GLY A 203 6.06 4.49 4.18
CA GLY A 203 5.90 3.27 4.97
C GLY A 203 4.54 2.64 4.73
N SER A 204 4.20 1.66 5.56
CA SER A 204 2.88 1.01 5.52
C SER A 204 1.98 1.50 6.65
N LEU A 205 0.77 1.91 6.28
CA LEU A 205 -0.24 2.32 7.24
C LEU A 205 -0.75 1.13 8.04
N GLY A 206 -0.96 -0.02 7.38
CA GLY A 206 -1.60 -1.19 8.00
C GLY A 206 -0.66 -2.29 8.45
N LEU A 207 0.57 -2.33 7.93
CA LEU A 207 1.55 -3.40 8.12
C LEU A 207 2.99 -2.86 8.08
N ALA A 208 3.28 -1.88 8.94
CA ALA A 208 4.60 -1.26 9.04
C ALA A 208 5.72 -2.28 9.35
N LEU A 209 6.86 -2.12 8.68
CA LEU A 209 8.05 -2.93 8.90
C LEU A 209 9.16 -2.13 9.59
N ASP A 210 9.05 -2.00 10.91
CA ASP A 210 9.85 -1.08 11.74
C ASP A 210 10.53 -1.74 12.95
N ASP A 211 10.53 -3.07 13.01
CA ASP A 211 11.04 -3.86 14.15
C ASP A 211 10.34 -3.56 15.50
N VAL A 212 9.17 -2.91 15.48
CA VAL A 212 8.35 -2.60 16.65
C VAL A 212 6.94 -3.19 16.53
N GLY A 213 6.25 -2.97 15.40
CA GLY A 213 4.86 -3.34 15.19
C GLY A 213 3.86 -2.38 15.84
N GLY A 214 2.57 -2.51 15.50
CA GLY A 214 1.48 -1.72 16.09
C GLY A 214 1.45 -0.22 15.75
N HIS A 215 2.25 0.23 14.79
CA HIS A 215 2.28 1.61 14.32
C HIS A 215 1.77 1.72 12.89
N ALA A 216 1.06 2.82 12.62
CA ALA A 216 0.68 3.26 11.29
C ALA A 216 1.73 4.26 10.78
N HIS A 217 2.33 3.98 9.63
CA HIS A 217 3.30 4.86 8.99
C HIS A 217 2.65 5.63 7.84
N PHE A 218 2.89 6.93 7.78
CA PHE A 218 2.45 7.80 6.68
C PHE A 218 3.33 9.05 6.61
N ALA A 219 3.12 9.89 5.59
CA ALA A 219 3.82 11.17 5.49
C ALA A 219 2.85 12.32 5.22
N ILE A 220 3.29 13.54 5.46
CA ILE A 220 2.64 14.77 5.02
C ILE A 220 3.64 15.58 4.21
N LEU A 221 3.20 16.00 3.03
CA LEU A 221 3.90 16.93 2.15
C LEU A 221 3.33 18.33 2.32
N THR A 222 4.17 19.30 2.69
CA THR A 222 3.77 20.72 2.78
C THR A 222 4.49 21.53 1.70
N LEU A 223 3.72 22.17 0.82
CA LEU A 223 4.26 23.04 -0.22
C LEU A 223 4.59 24.42 0.37
N GLU A 224 5.88 24.74 0.44
CA GLU A 224 6.42 26.02 0.90
C GLU A 224 7.41 26.56 -0.13
N ASN A 225 7.27 27.82 -0.54
CA ASN A 225 8.18 28.49 -1.48
C ASN A 225 8.49 27.66 -2.74
N SER A 226 7.48 27.00 -3.31
CA SER A 226 7.62 26.11 -4.48
C SER A 226 8.51 24.89 -4.24
N THR A 227 8.59 24.40 -3.00
CA THR A 227 9.27 23.16 -2.62
C THR A 227 8.41 22.35 -1.65
N TRP A 228 8.46 21.03 -1.78
CA TRP A 228 7.74 20.12 -0.87
C TRP A 228 8.63 19.81 0.34
N GLN A 229 8.14 20.17 1.52
CA GLN A 229 8.69 19.72 2.79
C GLN A 229 8.02 18.39 3.15
N ILE A 230 8.82 17.40 3.55
CA ILE A 230 8.36 16.05 3.88
C ILE A 230 8.44 15.87 5.39
N GLU A 231 7.34 15.47 6.00
CA GLU A 231 7.30 15.05 7.41
C GLU A 231 6.72 13.64 7.50
N CYS A 232 7.50 12.72 8.07
CA CYS A 232 7.12 11.32 8.25
C CYS A 232 6.55 11.11 9.65
N PHE A 233 5.45 10.37 9.73
CA PHE A 233 4.74 10.09 10.96
C PHE A 233 4.66 8.59 11.21
N GLN A 234 4.68 8.25 12.50
CA GLN A 234 4.48 6.91 13.02
C GLN A 234 3.58 7.07 14.25
N ILE A 235 2.35 6.57 14.18
CA ILE A 235 1.40 6.69 15.30
C ILE A 235 0.89 5.32 15.71
N PRO A 236 0.74 5.04 17.01
CA PRO A 236 0.18 3.78 17.46
C PRO A 236 -1.31 3.71 17.15
N TYR A 237 -1.82 2.50 16.94
CA TYR A 237 -3.26 2.21 16.94
C TYR A 237 -3.56 1.08 17.93
N ASP A 238 -4.85 0.82 18.22
CA ASP A 238 -5.25 -0.29 19.09
C ASP A 238 -4.99 -1.66 18.42
N LEU A 239 -3.74 -2.13 18.56
CA LEU A 239 -3.28 -3.39 17.99
C LEU A 239 -3.99 -4.59 18.64
N GLU A 240 -4.21 -4.56 19.95
CA GLU A 240 -4.88 -5.67 20.65
C GLU A 240 -6.33 -5.81 20.17
N GLY A 241 -7.04 -4.69 20.05
CA GLY A 241 -8.38 -4.65 19.46
C GLY A 241 -8.39 -5.16 18.02
N TYR A 242 -7.44 -4.73 17.19
CA TYR A 242 -7.35 -5.20 15.81
C TYR A 242 -7.05 -6.70 15.70
N LEU A 243 -6.14 -7.24 16.52
CA LEU A 243 -5.85 -8.68 16.56
C LEU A 243 -7.04 -9.52 17.05
N ALA A 244 -7.86 -8.97 17.95
CA ALA A 244 -9.11 -9.64 18.34
C ALA A 244 -10.10 -9.75 17.16
N GLU A 245 -10.06 -8.83 16.20
CA GLU A 245 -10.86 -8.92 14.97
C GLU A 245 -10.36 -10.00 14.01
N PHE A 246 -9.05 -10.32 14.00
CA PHE A 246 -8.54 -11.47 13.24
C PHE A 246 -9.17 -12.77 13.73
N ASP A 247 -9.30 -12.92 15.06
CA ASP A 247 -9.87 -14.11 15.67
C ASP A 247 -11.38 -14.19 15.39
N ARG A 248 -12.11 -13.07 15.50
CA ARG A 248 -13.54 -12.98 15.16
C ARG A 248 -13.84 -13.28 13.70
N ALA A 249 -12.93 -12.92 12.80
CA ALA A 249 -13.03 -13.18 11.37
C ALA A 249 -12.50 -14.57 10.98
N GLU A 250 -11.98 -15.37 11.94
CA GLU A 250 -11.40 -16.68 11.72
C GLU A 250 -10.29 -16.68 10.65
N LEU A 251 -9.50 -15.59 10.58
CA LEU A 251 -8.53 -15.41 9.50
C LEU A 251 -7.44 -16.49 9.48
N GLU A 252 -7.10 -17.07 10.62
CA GLU A 252 -6.15 -18.21 10.66
C GLU A 252 -6.73 -19.47 10.02
N THR A 253 -8.04 -19.68 10.08
CA THR A 253 -8.72 -20.77 9.37
C THR A 253 -8.77 -20.50 7.86
N HIS A 254 -8.92 -19.24 7.46
CA HIS A 254 -8.93 -18.85 6.06
C HIS A 254 -7.52 -18.87 5.43
N GLY A 255 -6.54 -18.24 6.06
CA GLY A 255 -5.20 -18.01 5.51
C GLY A 255 -4.08 -18.87 6.09
N SER A 256 -4.40 -19.84 6.96
CA SER A 256 -3.46 -20.83 7.49
C SER A 256 -2.16 -20.17 8.02
N VAL A 257 -0.99 -20.62 7.56
CA VAL A 257 0.33 -20.16 8.02
C VAL A 257 0.58 -18.69 7.71
N LEU A 258 0.11 -18.17 6.56
CA LEU A 258 0.34 -16.76 6.22
C LEU A 258 -0.51 -15.81 7.07
N ALA A 259 -1.71 -16.21 7.49
CA ALA A 259 -2.49 -15.45 8.46
C ALA A 259 -1.78 -15.32 9.81
N ARG A 260 -1.17 -16.41 10.31
CA ARG A 260 -0.38 -16.39 11.54
C ARG A 260 0.90 -15.57 11.40
N SER A 261 1.58 -15.70 10.25
CA SER A 261 2.77 -14.90 9.91
C SER A 261 2.44 -13.41 9.84
N LEU A 262 1.25 -13.05 9.33
CA LEU A 262 0.75 -11.68 9.29
C LEU A 262 0.49 -11.14 10.70
N LYS A 263 -0.22 -11.88 11.57
CA LYS A 263 -0.41 -11.49 12.98
C LYS A 263 0.93 -11.25 13.69
N ARG A 264 1.92 -12.12 13.46
CA ARG A 264 3.27 -11.94 14.01
C ARG A 264 3.98 -10.72 13.44
N THR A 265 3.80 -10.43 12.14
CA THR A 265 4.36 -9.23 11.52
C THR A 265 3.79 -7.97 12.16
N LEU A 266 2.47 -7.91 12.37
CA LEU A 266 1.79 -6.78 13.01
C LEU A 266 2.29 -6.51 14.44
N THR A 267 2.70 -7.54 15.19
CA THR A 267 3.13 -7.41 16.59
C THR A 267 4.59 -7.05 16.78
N CYS A 268 5.45 -7.22 15.78
CA CYS A 268 6.88 -6.97 15.93
C CYS A 268 7.52 -6.17 14.79
N GLY A 269 6.79 -5.81 13.74
CA GLY A 269 7.33 -5.06 12.60
C GLY A 269 8.35 -5.85 11.76
N ILE A 270 8.59 -7.13 12.05
CA ILE A 270 9.46 -8.01 11.26
C ILE A 270 8.59 -8.71 10.22
N ASN A 271 9.02 -8.70 8.95
CA ASN A 271 8.26 -9.25 7.82
C ASN A 271 8.20 -10.79 7.81
N TYR A 272 7.51 -11.38 8.78
CA TYR A 272 7.30 -12.82 8.86
C TYR A 272 6.49 -13.35 7.68
N PHE A 273 5.63 -12.54 7.07
CA PHE A 273 4.97 -12.92 5.82
C PHE A 273 5.99 -13.29 4.74
N TYR A 274 6.93 -12.39 4.43
CA TYR A 274 7.99 -12.64 3.45
C TYR A 274 8.95 -13.75 3.91
N LEU A 275 9.37 -13.75 5.18
CA LEU A 275 10.30 -14.76 5.70
C LEU A 275 9.72 -16.18 5.58
N THR A 276 8.44 -16.35 5.87
CA THR A 276 7.75 -17.64 5.71
C THR A 276 7.68 -18.05 4.25
N VAL A 277 7.26 -17.16 3.33
CA VAL A 277 7.25 -17.46 1.88
C VAL A 277 8.64 -17.85 1.38
N LYS A 278 9.66 -17.09 1.77
CA LYS A 278 11.05 -17.36 1.41
C LYS A 278 11.48 -18.74 1.91
N ARG A 279 11.17 -19.07 3.17
CA ARG A 279 11.55 -20.35 3.76
C ARG A 279 10.85 -21.53 3.11
N VAL A 280 9.58 -21.39 2.75
CA VAL A 280 8.84 -22.41 2.00
C VAL A 280 9.49 -22.69 0.66
N ARG A 281 9.91 -21.66 -0.08
CA ARG A 281 10.62 -21.83 -1.35
C ARG A 281 11.96 -22.54 -1.18
N GLU A 282 12.76 -22.15 -0.18
CA GLU A 282 14.02 -22.82 0.13
C GLU A 282 13.83 -24.31 0.46
N LEU A 283 12.77 -24.65 1.21
CA LEU A 283 12.46 -26.04 1.53
C LEU A 283 11.95 -26.81 0.31
N ALA A 284 11.13 -26.19 -0.55
CA ALA A 284 10.67 -26.79 -1.80
C ALA A 284 11.84 -27.12 -2.72
N ASP A 285 12.75 -26.16 -2.91
CA ASP A 285 13.94 -26.32 -3.75
C ASP A 285 14.85 -27.43 -3.21
N ALA A 286 15.10 -27.46 -1.89
CA ALA A 286 15.92 -28.49 -1.25
C ALA A 286 15.31 -29.91 -1.37
N LEU A 287 14.00 -30.02 -1.50
CA LEU A 287 13.26 -31.27 -1.64
C LEU A 287 12.86 -31.57 -3.09
N ALA A 288 13.23 -30.71 -4.05
CA ALA A 288 12.79 -30.77 -5.45
C ALA A 288 11.26 -30.89 -5.61
N LEU A 289 10.50 -30.20 -4.75
CA LEU A 289 9.05 -30.16 -4.80
C LEU A 289 8.58 -29.07 -5.76
N THR A 290 7.59 -29.39 -6.58
CA THR A 290 6.91 -28.41 -7.45
C THR A 290 5.68 -27.80 -6.78
N ASP A 291 5.08 -28.52 -5.84
CA ASP A 291 3.86 -28.12 -5.14
C ASP A 291 4.20 -27.61 -3.72
N LEU A 292 3.59 -26.49 -3.35
CA LEU A 292 3.74 -25.88 -2.03
C LEU A 292 2.56 -26.28 -1.13
N ASP A 293 2.55 -27.54 -0.69
CA ASP A 293 1.49 -28.05 0.19
C ASP A 293 1.53 -27.45 1.60
N GLU A 294 0.43 -27.57 2.33
CA GLU A 294 0.30 -26.99 3.68
C GLU A 294 1.26 -27.61 4.70
N GLU A 295 1.71 -28.87 4.52
CA GLU A 295 2.72 -29.47 5.41
C GLU A 295 4.07 -28.75 5.30
N LEU A 296 4.44 -28.34 4.09
CA LEU A 296 5.63 -27.54 3.83
C LEU A 296 5.54 -26.15 4.47
N TRP A 297 4.38 -25.49 4.36
CA TRP A 297 4.11 -24.21 5.03
C TRP A 297 4.24 -24.32 6.55
N GLU A 298 3.60 -25.34 7.14
CA GLU A 298 3.65 -25.61 8.57
C GLU A 298 5.08 -25.92 9.04
N LYS A 299 5.89 -26.60 8.22
CA LYS A 299 7.31 -26.83 8.50
C LYS A 299 8.10 -25.52 8.49
N ALA A 300 7.91 -24.68 7.48
CA ALA A 300 8.60 -23.40 7.38
C ALA A 300 8.28 -22.50 8.59
N GLU A 301 7.01 -22.43 9.00
CA GLU A 301 6.61 -21.64 10.17
C GLU A 301 7.32 -22.11 11.45
N ARG A 302 7.39 -23.42 11.68
CA ARG A 302 8.07 -23.99 12.87
C ARG A 302 9.56 -23.65 12.92
N GLU A 303 10.23 -23.55 11.77
CA GLU A 303 11.65 -23.20 11.70
C GLU A 303 11.92 -21.70 11.91
N LEU A 304 10.88 -20.86 11.81
CA LEU A 304 10.94 -19.41 12.03
C LEU A 304 10.44 -18.98 13.43
N LYS A 305 9.91 -19.89 14.23
CA LYS A 305 9.45 -19.63 15.61
C LYS A 305 10.64 -19.40 16.53
#